data_AF-A0A8S0S5I7-F1
#
_entry.id   AF-A0A8S0S5I7-F1
#
_cell.length_a   1.000
_cell.length_b   1.000
_cell.length_c   1.000
_cell.angle_alpha   90.00
_cell.angle_beta   90.00
_cell.angle_gamma   90.00
#
_symmetry.space_group_name_H-M   'P 1'
#
loop_
_entity.id
_entity.type
_entity.pdbx_description
1 polymer ?
#
loop_
_entity_poly.entity_id
_entity_poly.type
_entity_poly.pdbx_seq_one_letter_code
_entity_poly.pdbx_strand_id
1 'polypeptide(L)'
;MVFDMHLNSLWTANVQTLWEDDVHPHYVMRCYAEFTASLILLNVDYGDGFHWKITSRFWTKDRRRSGANLLFLYTYLPSPSNKLDLNLERLRMAIDNLLVRLANLFPKQKLQTVFLINNYNMTIAVLKAEAVLDGVKIRMQFEELLKDNTAIFVLRTQALAQNGQ
;
A
#
# COMPACT_ATOMS: atom_id res chain seq x y z
N MET A 1 -16.85 -12.26 -0.28
CA MET A 1 -16.46 -11.87 1.11
C MET A 1 -16.36 -10.34 1.17
N VAL A 2 -16.37 -9.70 2.35
CA VAL A 2 -16.33 -8.23 2.52
C VAL A 2 -15.26 -7.53 1.66
N PHE A 3 -14.12 -8.19 1.44
CA PHE A 3 -13.05 -7.72 0.57
C PHE A 3 -13.47 -7.50 -0.90
N ASP A 4 -14.24 -8.44 -1.47
CA ASP A 4 -14.71 -8.33 -2.87
C ASP A 4 -15.72 -7.17 -3.02
N MET A 5 -16.51 -6.90 -1.97
CA MET A 5 -17.41 -5.76 -1.94
C MET A 5 -16.65 -4.43 -1.88
N HIS A 6 -15.57 -4.35 -1.09
CA HIS A 6 -14.67 -3.20 -1.09
C HIS A 6 -14.04 -2.97 -2.47
N LEU A 7 -13.51 -4.02 -3.11
CA LEU A 7 -12.96 -3.90 -4.47
C LEU A 7 -13.99 -3.40 -5.48
N ASN A 8 -15.19 -3.97 -5.46
CA ASN A 8 -16.24 -3.58 -6.38
C ASN A 8 -16.66 -2.11 -6.17
N SER A 9 -16.71 -1.63 -4.92
CA SER A 9 -17.02 -0.23 -4.62
C SER A 9 -15.98 0.74 -5.20
N LEU A 10 -14.70 0.38 -5.23
CA LEU A 10 -13.64 1.21 -5.80
C LEU A 10 -13.70 1.23 -7.34
N TRP A 11 -13.98 0.10 -7.97
CA TRP A 11 -14.09 0.01 -9.44
C TRP A 11 -15.34 0.71 -9.97
N THR A 12 -16.48 0.52 -9.31
CA THR A 12 -17.77 1.08 -9.74
C THR A 12 -18.02 2.49 -9.23
N ALA A 13 -17.12 3.04 -8.40
CA ALA A 13 -17.23 4.39 -7.88
C ALA A 13 -17.43 5.41 -9.01
N ASN A 14 -18.51 6.18 -8.88
CA ASN A 14 -18.77 7.32 -9.73
C ASN A 14 -17.88 8.48 -9.28
N VAL A 15 -16.89 8.81 -10.11
CA VAL A 15 -15.94 9.89 -9.82
C VAL A 15 -16.60 11.26 -9.82
N GLN A 16 -17.70 11.46 -10.56
CA GLN A 16 -18.39 12.76 -10.61
C GLN A 16 -19.10 13.10 -9.31
N THR A 17 -19.57 12.10 -8.57
CA THR A 17 -20.23 12.30 -7.27
C THR A 17 -19.23 12.38 -6.13
N LEU A 18 -18.05 11.82 -6.32
CA LEU A 18 -16.99 11.77 -5.31
C LEU A 18 -16.03 12.97 -5.42
N TRP A 19 -16.05 13.64 -6.56
CA TRP A 19 -15.15 14.74 -6.88
C TRP A 19 -15.46 16.01 -6.09
N GLU A 20 -14.40 16.60 -5.55
CA GLU A 20 -14.37 17.97 -5.05
C GLU A 20 -13.28 18.72 -5.84
N ASP A 21 -13.49 20.01 -6.15
CA ASP A 21 -12.52 20.84 -6.89
C ASP A 21 -11.35 21.26 -5.99
N ASP A 22 -10.65 20.27 -5.44
CA ASP A 22 -9.61 20.46 -4.46
C ASP A 22 -8.48 19.44 -4.62
N VAL A 23 -7.25 19.93 -4.50
CA VAL A 23 -6.03 19.13 -4.58
C VAL A 23 -5.63 18.49 -3.25
N HIS A 24 -6.38 18.72 -2.17
CA HIS A 24 -6.13 18.09 -0.87
C HIS A 24 -6.25 16.55 -0.95
N PRO A 25 -5.60 15.82 -0.01
CA PRO A 25 -5.72 14.37 0.05
C PRO A 25 -7.19 13.95 0.19
N HIS A 26 -7.61 13.07 -0.70
CA HIS A 26 -8.98 12.61 -0.76
C HIS A 26 -9.29 11.68 0.42
N TYR A 27 -10.45 11.85 1.07
CA TYR A 27 -10.82 11.06 2.25
C TYR A 27 -10.77 9.55 2.02
N VAL A 28 -11.23 9.10 0.84
CA VAL A 28 -11.17 7.69 0.42
C VAL A 28 -9.73 7.13 0.46
N MET A 29 -8.72 7.95 0.14
CA MET A 29 -7.34 7.49 0.19
C MET A 29 -6.86 7.26 1.62
N ARG A 30 -7.30 8.12 2.55
CA ARG A 30 -7.04 7.95 3.98
C ARG A 30 -7.71 6.67 4.51
N CYS A 31 -8.98 6.44 4.19
CA CYS A 31 -9.69 5.22 4.59
C CYS A 31 -9.01 3.97 4.03
N TYR A 32 -8.53 4.01 2.78
CA TYR A 32 -7.76 2.92 2.19
C TYR A 32 -6.48 2.65 2.98
N ALA A 33 -5.72 3.68 3.34
CA ALA A 33 -4.48 3.54 4.08
C ALA A 33 -4.71 2.95 5.48
N GLU A 34 -5.72 3.45 6.20
CA GLU A 34 -6.12 2.97 7.54
C GLU A 34 -6.62 1.51 7.49
N PHE A 35 -7.44 1.16 6.50
CA PHE A 35 -7.93 -0.20 6.29
C PHE A 35 -6.79 -1.17 5.94
N THR A 36 -5.89 -0.76 5.06
CA THR A 36 -4.72 -1.56 4.65
C THR A 36 -3.77 -1.79 5.82
N ALA A 37 -3.49 -0.75 6.61
CA ALA A 37 -2.67 -0.89 7.82
C ALA A 37 -3.31 -1.86 8.83
N SER A 38 -4.63 -1.74 9.04
CA SER A 38 -5.37 -2.64 9.93
C SER A 38 -5.33 -4.10 9.47
N LEU A 39 -5.45 -4.36 8.16
CA LEU A 39 -5.34 -5.71 7.59
C LEU A 39 -3.95 -6.32 7.78
N ILE A 40 -2.89 -5.53 7.58
CA ILE A 40 -1.53 -6.01 7.73
C ILE A 40 -1.23 -6.27 9.21
N LEU A 41 -1.62 -5.36 10.10
CA LEU A 41 -1.46 -5.51 11.55
C LEU A 41 -2.14 -6.80 12.05
N LEU A 42 -3.41 -7.01 11.68
CA LEU A 42 -4.13 -8.23 12.06
C LEU A 42 -3.48 -9.50 11.49
N ASN A 43 -2.81 -9.43 10.35
CA ASN A 43 -2.16 -10.60 9.76
C ASN A 43 -0.78 -10.92 10.38
N VAL A 44 -0.09 -9.93 10.95
CA VAL A 44 1.11 -10.13 11.78
C VAL A 44 0.74 -11.03 12.96
N ASP A 45 -0.32 -10.72 13.69
CA ASP A 45 -0.75 -11.49 14.87
C ASP A 45 -1.11 -12.97 14.59
N TYR A 46 -1.51 -13.28 13.35
CA TYR A 46 -1.85 -14.66 12.94
C TYR A 46 -0.65 -15.46 12.43
N GLY A 47 0.40 -14.82 11.90
CA GLY A 47 1.64 -15.48 11.45
C GLY A 47 2.48 -16.01 12.61
N ASP A 48 2.42 -15.32 13.74
CA ASP A 48 3.23 -15.57 14.94
C ASP A 48 2.72 -16.78 15.74
N GLY A 49 1.43 -17.10 15.58
CA GLY A 49 0.76 -18.22 16.22
C GLY A 49 1.31 -19.61 15.81
N PHE A 50 1.90 -19.71 14.62
CA PHE A 50 2.60 -20.92 14.17
C PHE A 50 4.07 -20.93 14.61
N HIS A 51 4.68 -19.75 14.71
CA HIS A 51 6.07 -19.58 15.14
C HIS A 51 6.30 -20.18 16.54
N TRP A 52 5.45 -19.84 17.52
CA TRP A 52 5.62 -20.38 18.89
C TRP A 52 5.25 -21.88 19.02
N LYS A 53 4.36 -22.40 18.16
CA LYS A 53 3.99 -23.82 18.17
C LYS A 53 5.06 -24.72 17.57
N ILE A 54 5.78 -24.25 16.55
CA ILE A 54 6.91 -24.97 15.98
C ILE A 54 8.10 -24.93 16.95
N THR A 55 8.37 -23.80 17.61
CA THR A 55 9.42 -23.72 18.62
C THR A 55 9.11 -24.63 19.81
N SER A 56 7.92 -24.54 20.43
CA SER A 56 7.59 -25.36 21.61
C SER A 56 7.64 -26.88 21.38
N ARG A 57 7.28 -27.38 20.20
CA ARG A 57 7.42 -28.81 19.84
C ARG A 57 8.85 -29.27 19.56
N PHE A 58 9.71 -28.38 19.06
CA PHE A 58 11.11 -28.71 18.77
C PHE A 58 11.99 -28.64 20.03
N TRP A 59 11.69 -27.71 20.95
CA TRP A 59 12.42 -27.56 22.22
C TRP A 59 12.17 -28.69 23.23
N THR A 60 11.09 -29.47 23.09
CA THR A 60 10.75 -30.55 24.04
C THR A 60 11.29 -31.93 23.66
N LYS A 61 11.80 -32.15 22.43
CA LYS A 61 12.11 -33.52 21.98
C LYS A 61 13.56 -33.83 21.60
N ASP A 62 14.47 -32.87 21.36
CA ASP A 62 15.85 -33.26 21.04
C ASP A 62 16.91 -32.25 21.43
N ARG A 63 17.59 -32.52 22.55
CA ARG A 63 18.73 -31.73 23.05
C ARG A 63 20.08 -32.40 22.78
N ARG A 64 20.19 -33.31 21.80
CA ARG A 64 21.47 -34.05 21.58
C ARG A 64 21.92 -34.32 20.15
N ARG A 65 21.15 -34.06 19.09
CA ARG A 65 21.64 -34.28 17.72
C ARG A 65 20.85 -33.44 16.73
N SER A 66 21.45 -32.34 16.26
CA SER A 66 21.44 -31.90 14.86
C SER A 66 21.95 -30.47 14.79
N GLY A 67 23.13 -30.28 14.21
CA GLY A 67 23.68 -28.99 13.79
C GLY A 67 22.99 -28.43 12.55
N ALA A 68 21.68 -28.63 12.40
CA ALA A 68 20.91 -27.89 11.42
C ALA A 68 20.56 -26.55 12.07
N ASN A 69 21.17 -25.47 11.56
CA ASN A 69 20.83 -24.12 11.97
C ASN A 69 19.31 -23.96 11.86
N LEU A 70 18.62 -23.78 12.99
CA LEU A 70 17.18 -23.49 13.03
C LEU A 70 16.85 -22.35 12.05
N LEU A 71 17.75 -21.36 11.99
CA LEU A 71 17.71 -20.21 11.08
C LEU A 71 17.55 -20.60 9.60
N PHE A 72 18.16 -21.70 9.15
CA PHE A 72 18.08 -22.17 7.76
C PHE A 72 16.69 -22.70 7.38
N LEU A 73 15.92 -23.21 8.36
CA LEU A 73 14.54 -23.66 8.14
C LEU A 73 13.55 -22.49 8.18
N TYR A 74 13.83 -21.44 8.96
CA TYR A 74 13.03 -20.21 8.98
C TYR A 74 13.05 -19.46 7.65
N THR A 75 14.16 -19.49 6.91
CA THR A 75 14.28 -18.81 5.61
C THR A 75 13.47 -19.48 4.49
N TYR A 76 13.10 -20.77 4.64
CA TYR A 76 12.46 -21.56 3.58
C TYR A 76 11.04 -22.03 3.88
N LEU A 77 10.48 -21.70 5.05
CA LEU A 77 9.07 -21.93 5.33
C LEU A 77 8.24 -20.89 4.56
N PRO A 78 7.41 -21.30 3.57
CA PRO A 78 6.55 -20.36 2.88
C PRO A 78 5.58 -19.77 3.92
N SER A 79 5.72 -18.48 4.19
CA SER A 79 4.76 -17.74 4.99
C SER A 79 3.35 -17.95 4.42
N PRO A 80 2.31 -18.13 5.25
CA PRO A 80 0.93 -18.33 4.79
C PRO A 80 0.32 -17.15 4.02
N SER A 81 1.11 -16.13 3.65
CA SER A 81 0.69 -14.80 3.20
C SER A 81 0.36 -14.62 1.71
N ASN A 82 0.49 -15.63 0.84
CA ASN A 82 0.26 -15.46 -0.61
C ASN A 82 -1.13 -14.89 -0.99
N LYS A 83 -2.18 -15.26 -0.24
CA LYS A 83 -3.54 -14.79 -0.54
C LYS A 83 -3.77 -13.35 -0.06
N LEU A 84 -3.20 -12.97 1.09
CA LEU A 84 -3.29 -11.60 1.57
C LEU A 84 -2.48 -10.68 0.66
N ASP A 85 -1.26 -11.06 0.30
CA ASP A 85 -0.40 -10.28 -0.59
C ASP A 85 -1.08 -10.00 -1.94
N LEU A 86 -1.73 -11.03 -2.53
CA LEU A 86 -2.50 -10.88 -3.76
C LEU A 86 -3.70 -9.94 -3.60
N ASN A 87 -4.41 -10.04 -2.47
CA ASN A 87 -5.54 -9.18 -2.18
C ASN A 87 -5.09 -7.72 -2.00
N LEU A 88 -4.06 -7.47 -1.20
CA LEU A 88 -3.52 -6.14 -0.98
C LEU A 88 -3.03 -5.50 -2.29
N GLU A 89 -2.38 -6.27 -3.18
CA GLU A 89 -2.00 -5.78 -4.50
C GLU A 89 -3.22 -5.40 -5.35
N ARG A 90 -4.30 -6.22 -5.34
CA ARG A 90 -5.55 -5.89 -6.03
C ARG A 90 -6.19 -4.61 -5.49
N LEU A 91 -6.19 -4.43 -4.17
CA LEU A 91 -6.73 -3.24 -3.53
C LEU A 91 -5.91 -2.00 -3.90
N ARG A 92 -4.58 -2.12 -3.88
CA ARG A 92 -3.65 -1.06 -4.33
C ARG A 92 -3.94 -0.66 -5.78
N MET A 93 -4.05 -1.62 -6.69
CA MET A 93 -4.38 -1.33 -8.10
C MET A 93 -5.75 -0.67 -8.25
N ALA A 94 -6.75 -1.10 -7.48
CA ALA A 94 -8.09 -0.51 -7.54
C ALA A 94 -8.10 0.95 -7.07
N ILE A 95 -7.41 1.26 -5.97
CA ILE A 95 -7.36 2.64 -5.44
C ILE A 95 -6.52 3.56 -6.34
N ASP A 96 -5.42 3.06 -6.90
CA ASP A 96 -4.58 3.79 -7.84
C ASP A 96 -5.36 4.17 -9.11
N ASN A 97 -6.11 3.20 -9.68
CA ASN A 97 -6.99 3.47 -10.82
C ASN A 97 -8.09 4.50 -10.48
N LEU A 98 -8.66 4.44 -9.27
CA LEU A 98 -9.64 5.44 -8.85
C LEU A 98 -9.01 6.84 -8.73
N LEU A 99 -7.82 6.94 -8.13
CA LEU A 99 -7.10 8.21 -8.01
C LEU A 99 -6.73 8.81 -9.36
N VAL A 100 -6.26 8.02 -10.31
CA VAL A 100 -5.96 8.49 -11.67
C VAL A 100 -7.24 8.99 -12.36
N ARG A 101 -8.37 8.27 -12.21
CA ARG A 101 -9.66 8.71 -12.75
C ARG A 101 -10.14 10.02 -12.12
N LEU A 102 -9.96 10.19 -10.81
CA LEU A 102 -10.25 11.46 -10.11
C LEU A 102 -9.32 12.57 -10.61
N ALA A 103 -8.01 12.32 -10.66
CA ALA A 103 -7.04 13.30 -11.14
C ALA A 103 -7.38 13.80 -12.54
N ASN A 104 -7.83 12.92 -13.45
CA ASN A 104 -8.22 13.30 -14.81
C ASN A 104 -9.43 14.26 -14.90
N LEU A 105 -10.15 14.50 -13.79
CA LEU A 105 -11.21 15.51 -13.72
C LEU A 105 -10.66 16.94 -13.59
N PHE A 106 -9.40 17.15 -13.15
CA PHE A 106 -8.84 18.51 -13.14
C PHE A 106 -8.54 18.97 -14.57
N PRO A 107 -8.94 20.19 -14.95
CA PRO A 107 -8.70 20.73 -16.29
C PRO A 107 -7.21 21.03 -16.55
N LYS A 108 -6.45 21.36 -15.48
CA LYS A 108 -5.03 21.68 -15.58
C LYS A 108 -4.19 20.48 -15.19
N GLN A 109 -3.34 20.03 -16.11
CA GLN A 109 -2.45 18.89 -15.89
C GLN A 109 -1.53 19.05 -14.67
N LYS A 110 -1.14 20.29 -14.33
CA LYS A 110 -0.40 20.61 -13.10
C LYS A 110 -1.18 20.22 -11.84
N LEU A 111 -2.48 20.52 -11.79
CA LEU A 111 -3.34 20.19 -10.64
C LEU A 111 -3.54 18.68 -10.52
N GLN A 112 -3.67 17.97 -11.63
CA GLN A 112 -3.71 16.50 -11.66
C GLN A 112 -2.50 15.89 -10.93
N THR A 113 -1.29 16.35 -11.29
CA THR A 113 -0.06 15.84 -10.67
C THR A 113 0.05 16.23 -9.20
N VAL A 114 -0.33 17.45 -8.82
CA VAL A 114 -0.32 17.89 -7.41
C VAL A 114 -1.29 17.06 -6.57
N PHE A 115 -2.50 16.79 -7.07
CA PHE A 115 -3.47 15.94 -6.39
C PHE A 115 -2.91 14.53 -6.14
N LEU A 116 -2.31 13.90 -7.16
CA LEU A 116 -1.69 12.58 -7.01
C LEU A 116 -0.56 12.60 -5.96
N ILE A 117 0.33 13.58 -6.02
CA ILE A 117 1.42 13.75 -5.04
C ILE A 117 0.88 13.88 -3.61
N ASN A 118 -0.14 14.71 -3.41
CA ASN A 118 -0.74 14.93 -2.09
C ASN A 118 -1.36 13.64 -1.53
N ASN A 119 -2.09 12.90 -2.37
CA ASN A 119 -2.70 11.63 -1.98
C ASN A 119 -1.64 10.56 -1.65
N TYR A 120 -0.58 10.45 -2.45
CA TYR A 120 0.51 9.50 -2.16
C TYR A 120 1.28 9.86 -0.89
N ASN A 121 1.59 11.14 -0.69
CA ASN A 121 2.25 11.61 0.54
C ASN A 121 1.46 11.26 1.79
N MET A 122 0.15 11.53 1.79
CA MET A 122 -0.72 11.20 2.93
C MET A 122 -0.76 9.68 3.17
N THR A 123 -0.89 8.89 2.11
CA THR A 123 -0.92 7.42 2.20
C THR A 123 0.37 6.89 2.82
N ILE A 124 1.52 7.36 2.34
CA ILE A 124 2.83 6.97 2.86
C ILE A 124 2.95 7.38 4.33
N ALA A 125 2.47 8.57 4.70
CA ALA A 125 2.50 9.04 6.08
C ALA A 125 1.69 8.13 7.01
N VAL A 126 0.47 7.75 6.63
CA VAL A 126 -0.37 6.81 7.40
C VAL A 126 0.30 5.44 7.50
N LEU A 127 0.79 4.89 6.38
CA LEU A 127 1.47 3.59 6.37
C LEU A 127 2.80 3.59 7.17
N LYS A 128 3.44 4.75 7.35
CA LYS A 128 4.63 4.91 8.20
C LYS A 128 4.27 5.05 9.68
N ALA A 129 3.21 5.80 9.99
CA ALA A 129 2.77 6.03 11.37
C ALA A 129 2.36 4.74 12.08
N GLU A 130 1.74 3.81 11.35
CA GLU A 130 1.28 2.52 11.88
C GLU A 130 2.41 1.48 12.06
N ALA A 131 3.69 1.87 11.91
CA ALA A 131 4.88 1.05 12.13
C ALA A 131 4.84 -0.36 11.49
N VAL A 132 4.14 -0.48 10.36
CA VAL A 132 3.83 -1.76 9.73
C VAL A 132 5.11 -2.35 9.11
N LEU A 133 5.74 -3.28 9.83
CA LEU A 133 6.96 -3.99 9.39
C LEU A 133 6.70 -4.82 8.13
N ASP A 134 5.51 -5.39 7.97
CA ASP A 134 5.13 -6.17 6.79
C ASP A 134 4.49 -5.34 5.67
N GLY A 135 4.14 -4.08 5.95
CA GLY A 135 3.58 -3.13 4.98
C GLY A 135 4.61 -2.44 4.10
N VAL A 136 5.88 -2.83 4.21
CA VAL A 136 7.02 -2.24 3.50
C VAL A 136 6.81 -2.27 1.98
N LYS A 137 6.28 -3.36 1.44
CA LYS A 137 6.11 -3.54 -0.01
C LYS A 137 5.14 -2.52 -0.62
N ILE A 138 3.95 -2.38 -0.04
CA ILE A 138 2.92 -1.44 -0.50
C ILE A 138 3.41 0.00 -0.34
N ARG A 139 4.08 0.28 0.77
CA ARG A 139 4.69 1.59 1.01
C ARG A 139 5.75 1.94 -0.05
N MET A 140 6.64 1.01 -0.37
CA MET A 140 7.66 1.21 -1.42
C MET A 140 7.03 1.49 -2.78
N GLN A 141 5.93 0.81 -3.13
CA GLN A 141 5.21 1.06 -4.38
C GLN A 141 4.63 2.48 -4.44
N PHE A 142 4.05 3.00 -3.35
CA PHE A 142 3.61 4.40 -3.32
C PHE A 142 4.78 5.39 -3.31
N GLU A 143 5.91 5.04 -2.69
CA GLU A 143 7.13 5.87 -2.74
C GLU A 143 7.70 5.97 -4.16
N GLU A 144 7.62 4.89 -4.95
CA GLU A 144 7.99 4.89 -6.37
C GLU A 144 7.04 5.78 -7.19
N LEU A 145 5.72 5.59 -7.05
CA LEU A 145 4.72 6.43 -7.72
C LEU A 145 4.87 7.92 -7.36
N LEU A 146 5.19 8.22 -6.10
CA LEU A 146 5.47 9.58 -5.65
C LEU A 146 6.71 10.16 -6.33
N LYS A 147 7.80 9.40 -6.43
CA LYS A 147 9.04 9.83 -7.11
C LYS A 147 8.77 10.15 -8.58
N ASP A 148 8.07 9.27 -9.28
CA ASP A 148 7.74 9.45 -10.70
C ASP A 148 6.88 10.70 -10.92
N ASN A 149 5.84 10.87 -10.12
CA ASN A 149 4.97 12.04 -10.23
C ASN A 149 5.67 13.35 -9.84
N THR A 150 6.58 13.31 -8.86
CA THR A 150 7.41 14.46 -8.49
C THR A 150 8.36 14.83 -9.64
N ALA A 151 9.00 13.85 -10.28
CA ALA A 151 9.85 14.09 -11.44
C ALA A 151 9.05 14.73 -12.60
N ILE A 152 7.87 14.19 -12.89
CA ILE A 152 6.96 14.75 -13.91
C ILE A 152 6.57 16.19 -13.57
N PHE A 153 6.25 16.48 -12.30
CA PHE A 153 5.91 17.83 -11.85
C PHE A 153 7.08 18.79 -12.07
N VAL A 154 8.29 18.43 -11.64
CA VAL A 154 9.49 19.25 -11.81
C VAL A 154 9.75 19.54 -13.29
N LEU A 155 9.76 18.50 -14.14
CA LEU A 155 9.97 18.65 -15.59
C LEU A 155 8.94 19.60 -16.21
N ARG A 156 7.66 19.46 -15.84
CA ARG A 156 6.58 20.33 -16.36
C ARG A 156 6.69 21.76 -15.88
N THR A 157 7.03 21.98 -14.61
CA THR A 157 7.23 23.34 -14.08
C THR A 157 8.42 24.05 -14.74
N GLN A 158 9.50 23.33 -15.02
CA GLN A 158 10.65 23.86 -15.74
C GLN A 158 10.31 24.19 -17.20
N ALA A 159 9.56 23.31 -17.89
CA ALA A 159 9.11 23.57 -19.26
C ALA A 159 8.18 24.80 -19.36
N LEU A 160 7.30 25.01 -18.37
CA LEU A 160 6.45 26.21 -18.31
C LEU A 160 7.28 27.48 -18.04
N ALA A 161 8.32 27.39 -17.21
CA ALA A 161 9.22 28.52 -16.95
C ALA A 161 10.06 28.91 -18.17
N GLN A 162 10.39 27.95 -19.04
CA GLN A 162 11.12 28.19 -20.29
C GLN A 162 10.24 28.71 -21.42
N ASN A 163 8.93 28.41 -21.39
CA ASN A 163 7.98 28.75 -22.46
C ASN A 163 7.17 30.04 -22.23
N GLY A 164 7.52 30.86 -21.23
CA GLY A 164 7.04 32.24 -21.03
C GLY A 164 5.69 32.59 -21.66
N GLN A 165 4.60 32.14 -21.02
CA GLN A 165 3.25 32.71 -21.17
C GLN A 165 2.73 33.11 -19.80
#